data_AF-X1JQM8-F1
#
_entry.id   AF-X1JQM8-F1
#
_cell.length_a   1.000
_cell.length_b   1.000
_cell.length_c   1.000
_cell.angle_alpha   90.00
_cell.angle_beta   90.00
_cell.angle_gamma   90.00
#
_symmetry.space_group_name_H-M   'P 1'
#
loop_
_entity.id
_entity.type
_entity.pdbx_description
1 polymer ?
#
loop_
_entity_poly.entity_id
_entity_poly.type
_entity_poly.pdbx_seq_one_letter_code
_entity_poly.pdbx_strand_id
1 'polypeptide(L)'
;MNQSIDLEAAKAAFFASGGQIIVLEGFQYVPFRQRHHPEPKPKEKREVPKRLANQESAQSRADMIAEMAKTMTCSEAAKKLEVSQDSLYSMAKRYGFSFVMAPRFRPTESKYDEEADAKLAERITALRDVGVSKNQAIKHLAIGHSTMSRIVKKFGIDFPLQRQRRQA
;
A
#
# COMPACT_ATOMS: atom_id res chain seq x y z
N MET A 1 40.57 -30.74 70.74
CA MET A 1 41.48 -30.06 69.79
C MET A 1 41.07 -28.60 69.75
N ASN A 2 41.89 -27.69 70.28
CA ASN A 2 41.59 -26.27 70.30
C ASN A 2 42.05 -25.68 68.96
N GLN A 3 41.11 -25.41 68.06
CA GLN A 3 41.36 -24.98 66.68
C GLN A 3 42.28 -23.75 66.56
N SER A 4 42.34 -22.91 67.60
CA SER A 4 43.24 -21.76 67.67
C SER A 4 44.72 -22.15 67.71
N ILE A 5 45.06 -23.20 68.46
CA ILE A 5 46.44 -23.67 68.64
C ILE A 5 46.96 -24.28 67.35
N ASP A 6 46.13 -25.06 66.66
CA ASP A 6 46.48 -25.71 65.40
C ASP A 6 46.75 -24.68 64.28
N LEU A 7 46.00 -23.56 64.26
CA LEU A 7 46.24 -22.47 63.31
C LEU A 7 47.53 -21.70 63.58
N GLU A 8 47.87 -21.46 64.85
CA GLU A 8 49.12 -20.78 65.22
C GLU A 8 50.33 -21.65 64.90
N ALA A 9 50.25 -22.95 65.18
CA ALA A 9 51.29 -23.92 64.80
C ALA A 9 51.49 -23.99 63.28
N ALA A 10 50.39 -24.01 62.50
CA ALA A 10 50.47 -24.02 61.05
C ALA A 10 51.08 -22.73 60.46
N LYS A 11 50.73 -21.56 61.02
CA LYS A 11 51.34 -20.28 60.61
C LYS A 11 52.83 -20.25 60.95
N ALA A 12 53.22 -20.67 62.15
CA ALA A 12 54.61 -20.73 62.57
C ALA A 12 55.44 -21.65 61.68
N ALA A 13 54.91 -22.82 61.31
CA ALA A 13 55.56 -23.75 60.38
C ALA A 13 55.76 -23.13 58.99
N PHE A 14 54.76 -22.40 58.46
CA PHE A 14 54.85 -21.73 57.15
C PHE A 14 55.92 -20.64 57.11
N PHE A 15 56.04 -19.83 58.18
CA PHE A 15 57.12 -18.84 58.28
C PHE A 15 58.50 -19.50 58.49
N ALA A 16 58.56 -20.58 59.29
CA ALA A 16 59.80 -21.32 59.53
C ALA A 16 60.34 -22.02 58.26
N SER A 17 59.46 -22.45 57.34
CA SER A 17 59.85 -22.97 56.03
C SER A 17 60.26 -21.89 55.02
N GLY A 18 60.30 -20.62 55.43
CA GLY A 18 60.68 -19.48 54.57
C GLY A 18 59.53 -18.89 53.76
N GLY A 19 58.27 -19.21 54.08
CA GLY A 19 57.10 -18.64 53.42
C GLY A 19 56.95 -17.15 53.76
N GLN A 20 56.69 -16.33 52.76
CA GLN A 20 56.37 -14.91 52.92
C GLN A 20 54.94 -14.64 52.46
N ILE A 21 54.21 -13.85 53.24
CA ILE A 21 52.89 -13.38 52.85
C ILE A 21 53.08 -12.10 52.04
N ILE A 22 52.71 -12.15 50.76
CA ILE A 22 52.71 -10.97 49.89
C ILE A 22 51.29 -10.40 49.89
N VAL A 23 51.12 -9.22 50.47
CA VAL A 23 49.87 -8.46 50.35
C VAL A 23 49.94 -7.69 49.04
N LEU A 24 49.16 -8.12 48.06
CA LEU A 24 49.08 -7.44 46.77
C LEU A 24 48.28 -6.14 46.92
N GLU A 25 48.78 -5.05 46.32
CA GLU A 25 48.05 -3.79 46.24
C GLU A 25 46.75 -3.99 45.43
N GLY A 26 45.67 -3.38 45.90
CA GLY A 26 44.37 -3.46 45.24
C GLY A 26 44.41 -2.85 43.83
N PHE A 27 43.50 -3.27 42.97
CA PHE A 27 43.43 -2.72 41.61
C PHE A 27 43.09 -1.21 41.66
N GLN A 28 43.77 -0.41 40.84
CA GLN A 28 43.39 0.98 40.61
C GLN A 28 42.56 1.07 39.34
N TYR A 29 41.36 1.64 39.45
CA TYR A 29 40.46 1.77 38.30
C TYR A 29 41.03 2.75 37.26
N VAL A 30 41.15 2.30 36.01
CA VAL A 30 41.51 3.13 34.86
C VAL A 30 40.32 3.16 33.88
N PRO A 31 39.83 4.35 33.51
CA PRO A 31 38.74 4.47 32.53
C PRO A 31 39.05 3.76 31.21
N PHE A 32 38.02 3.16 30.60
CA PHE A 32 38.15 2.48 29.31
C PHE A 32 38.60 3.44 28.21
N ARG A 33 39.50 2.97 27.34
CA ARG A 33 39.96 3.71 26.16
C ARG A 33 38.80 3.92 25.18
N GLN A 34 38.73 5.11 24.56
CA GLN A 34 37.76 5.38 23.50
C GLN A 34 37.98 4.42 22.32
N ARG A 35 36.89 3.85 21.79
CA ARG A 35 36.94 2.98 20.61
C ARG A 35 37.09 3.82 19.35
N HIS A 36 38.19 3.66 18.61
CA HIS A 36 38.34 4.22 17.27
C HIS A 36 37.75 3.26 16.24
N HIS A 37 36.79 3.73 15.46
CA HIS A 37 36.39 3.05 14.23
C HIS A 37 37.47 3.30 13.15
N PRO A 38 37.78 2.29 12.31
CA PRO A 38 38.67 2.50 11.18
C PRO A 38 38.09 3.59 10.27
N GLU A 39 38.95 4.45 9.72
CA GLU A 39 38.51 5.48 8.79
C GLU A 39 37.74 4.85 7.62
N PRO A 40 36.62 5.45 7.19
CA PRO A 40 35.84 4.91 6.08
C PRO A 40 36.71 4.89 4.83
N LYS A 41 36.86 3.69 4.22
CA LYS A 41 37.63 3.54 2.99
C LYS A 41 37.16 4.57 1.95
N PRO A 42 38.07 5.30 1.29
CA PRO A 42 37.69 6.28 0.28
C PRO A 42 36.94 5.55 -0.85
N LYS A 43 35.73 6.02 -1.16
CA LYS A 43 34.94 5.48 -2.27
C LYS A 43 35.71 5.75 -3.56
N GLU A 44 36.06 4.70 -4.29
CA GLU A 44 36.61 4.83 -5.65
C GLU A 44 35.64 5.67 -6.49
N LYS A 45 36.14 6.77 -7.04
CA LYS A 45 35.37 7.57 -8.00
C LYS A 45 35.21 6.71 -9.24
N ARG A 46 34.01 6.15 -9.46
CA ARG A 46 33.69 5.48 -10.74
C ARG A 46 34.07 6.41 -11.87
N GLU A 47 34.98 5.98 -12.73
CA GLU A 47 35.36 6.73 -13.91
C GLU A 47 34.09 7.06 -14.71
N VAL A 48 34.03 8.29 -15.20
CA VAL A 48 32.84 8.90 -15.77
C VAL A 48 32.38 8.31 -17.14
N PRO A 49 33.17 7.56 -17.96
CA PRO A 49 32.77 7.30 -19.34
C PRO A 49 31.54 6.39 -19.47
N LYS A 50 31.27 5.51 -18.50
CA LYS A 50 30.07 4.65 -18.53
C LYS A 50 28.76 5.41 -18.36
N ARG A 51 28.78 6.65 -17.85
CA ARG A 51 27.55 7.45 -17.65
C ARG A 51 27.00 8.00 -18.96
N LEU A 52 27.86 8.45 -19.86
CA LEU A 52 27.46 9.05 -21.14
C LEU A 52 26.89 7.99 -22.10
N ALA A 53 27.59 6.85 -22.26
CA ALA A 53 27.10 5.74 -23.09
C ALA A 53 25.73 5.21 -22.61
N ASN A 54 25.52 5.14 -21.29
CA ASN A 54 24.22 4.76 -20.74
C ASN A 54 23.14 5.82 -21.00
N GLN A 55 23.50 7.12 -21.07
CA GLN A 55 22.56 8.20 -21.38
C GLN A 55 22.12 8.18 -22.84
N GLU A 56 23.02 7.94 -23.79
CA GLU A 56 22.68 7.80 -25.21
C GLU A 56 21.73 6.62 -25.44
N SER A 57 22.01 5.48 -24.79
CA SER A 57 21.11 4.32 -24.84
C SER A 57 19.75 4.56 -24.16
N ALA A 58 19.71 5.46 -23.17
CA ALA A 58 18.48 5.83 -22.50
C ALA A 58 17.65 6.83 -23.32
N GLN A 59 18.32 7.77 -24.01
CA GLN A 59 17.69 8.71 -24.95
C GLN A 59 17.09 7.97 -26.14
N SER A 60 17.82 7.06 -26.78
CA SER A 60 17.29 6.30 -27.92
C SER A 60 16.07 5.43 -27.54
N ARG A 61 16.07 4.86 -26.33
CA ARG A 61 14.89 4.19 -25.76
C ARG A 61 13.75 5.16 -25.50
N ALA A 62 14.03 6.35 -24.97
CA ALA A 62 13.02 7.36 -24.73
C ALA A 62 12.38 7.85 -26.04
N ASP A 63 13.15 8.03 -27.10
CA ASP A 63 12.66 8.42 -28.42
C ASP A 63 11.73 7.37 -29.02
N MET A 64 12.13 6.08 -28.94
CA MET A 64 11.28 4.97 -29.36
C MET A 64 9.96 4.93 -28.59
N ILE A 65 10.01 5.14 -27.27
CA ILE A 65 8.83 5.16 -26.40
C ILE A 65 7.97 6.41 -26.68
N ALA A 66 8.57 7.55 -27.00
CA ALA A 66 7.86 8.77 -27.33
C ALA A 66 7.04 8.63 -28.63
N GLU A 67 7.56 7.94 -29.65
CA GLU A 67 6.79 7.60 -30.85
C GLU A 67 5.63 6.65 -30.54
N MET A 68 5.83 5.66 -29.66
CA MET A 68 4.74 4.80 -29.19
C MET A 68 3.69 5.57 -28.37
N ALA A 69 4.13 6.56 -27.58
CA ALA A 69 3.24 7.34 -26.71
C ALA A 69 2.23 8.19 -27.48
N LYS A 70 2.52 8.55 -28.75
CA LYS A 70 1.57 9.26 -29.63
C LYS A 70 0.38 8.39 -30.05
N THR A 71 0.57 7.07 -30.11
CA THR A 71 -0.43 6.13 -30.67
C THR A 71 -1.07 5.24 -29.62
N MET A 72 -0.35 4.90 -28.56
CA MET A 72 -0.78 3.89 -27.57
C MET A 72 -0.98 4.49 -26.18
N THR A 73 -1.79 3.80 -25.39
CA THR A 73 -1.90 4.08 -23.96
C THR A 73 -0.68 3.53 -23.19
N CYS A 74 -0.37 4.10 -22.02
CA CYS A 74 0.75 3.65 -21.18
C CYS A 74 0.65 2.14 -20.84
N SER A 75 -0.55 1.63 -20.60
CA SER A 75 -0.80 0.22 -20.32
C SER A 75 -0.50 -0.69 -21.51
N GLU A 76 -0.84 -0.28 -22.72
CA GLU A 76 -0.55 -1.05 -23.94
C GLU A 76 0.95 -1.04 -24.26
N ALA A 77 1.60 0.11 -24.11
CA ALA A 77 3.04 0.23 -24.26
C ALA A 77 3.80 -0.65 -23.24
N ALA A 78 3.33 -0.67 -21.98
CA ALA A 78 3.88 -1.52 -20.91
C ALA A 78 3.80 -3.01 -21.27
N LYS A 79 2.66 -3.46 -21.81
CA LYS A 79 2.47 -4.85 -22.25
C LYS A 79 3.36 -5.22 -23.43
N LYS A 80 3.52 -4.32 -24.40
CA LYS A 80 4.36 -4.56 -25.59
C LYS A 80 5.85 -4.62 -25.28
N LEU A 81 6.30 -3.78 -24.37
CA LEU A 81 7.71 -3.66 -24.00
C LEU A 81 8.11 -4.58 -22.84
N GLU A 82 7.13 -5.25 -22.20
CA GLU A 82 7.31 -6.03 -20.98
C GLU A 82 7.97 -5.23 -19.83
N VAL A 83 7.63 -3.93 -19.75
CA VAL A 83 8.14 -3.00 -18.74
C VAL A 83 7.01 -2.56 -17.83
N SER A 84 7.33 -2.25 -16.57
CA SER A 84 6.35 -1.69 -15.62
C SER A 84 5.82 -0.32 -16.09
N GLN A 85 4.53 -0.07 -15.83
CA GLN A 85 3.89 1.22 -16.14
C GLN A 85 4.62 2.39 -15.45
N ASP A 86 5.06 2.20 -14.19
CA ASP A 86 5.79 3.21 -13.43
C ASP A 86 7.11 3.60 -14.09
N SER A 87 7.83 2.63 -14.67
CA SER A 87 9.07 2.92 -15.39
C SER A 87 8.79 3.79 -16.62
N LEU A 88 7.71 3.52 -17.36
CA LEU A 88 7.30 4.35 -18.50
C LEU A 88 6.85 5.75 -18.07
N TYR A 89 6.11 5.89 -16.96
CA TYR A 89 5.75 7.19 -16.40
C TYR A 89 6.98 7.98 -15.93
N SER A 90 7.95 7.29 -15.33
CA SER A 90 9.22 7.91 -14.93
C SER A 90 10.01 8.40 -16.15
N MET A 91 9.99 7.66 -17.25
CA MET A 91 10.61 8.03 -18.53
C MET A 91 9.90 9.24 -19.14
N ALA A 92 8.57 9.19 -19.22
CA ALA A 92 7.71 10.28 -19.68
C ALA A 92 7.99 11.58 -18.92
N LYS A 93 8.11 11.53 -17.59
CA LYS A 93 8.44 12.69 -16.75
C LYS A 93 9.86 13.21 -16.99
N ARG A 94 10.84 12.33 -17.22
CA ARG A 94 12.25 12.71 -17.44
C ARG A 94 12.47 13.36 -18.80
N TYR A 95 11.79 12.86 -19.84
CA TYR A 95 12.00 13.28 -21.23
C TYR A 95 10.86 14.16 -21.79
N GLY A 96 9.81 14.42 -21.00
CA GLY A 96 8.80 15.43 -21.31
C GLY A 96 7.74 15.03 -22.33
N PHE A 97 7.39 13.74 -22.43
CA PHE A 97 6.31 13.25 -23.29
C PHE A 97 5.16 12.63 -22.49
N SER A 98 3.98 12.49 -23.09
CA SER A 98 2.79 11.91 -22.45
C SER A 98 2.14 10.87 -23.34
N PHE A 99 1.61 9.80 -22.75
CA PHE A 99 0.86 8.76 -23.45
C PHE A 99 -0.57 9.19 -23.75
N VAL A 100 -1.19 8.55 -24.75
CA VAL A 100 -2.62 8.67 -25.00
C VAL A 100 -3.40 8.25 -23.74
N MET A 101 -4.35 9.08 -23.35
CA MET A 101 -5.20 8.80 -22.20
C MET A 101 -6.12 7.62 -22.53
N ALA A 102 -6.11 6.59 -21.70
CA ALA A 102 -7.04 5.48 -21.87
C ALA A 102 -8.49 6.01 -21.78
N PRO A 103 -9.43 5.47 -22.58
CA PRO A 103 -10.82 5.86 -22.47
C PRO A 103 -11.29 5.64 -21.02
N ARG A 104 -11.77 6.72 -20.39
CA ARG A 104 -12.27 6.66 -19.01
C ARG A 104 -13.35 5.59 -18.92
N PHE A 105 -13.34 4.84 -17.82
CA PHE A 105 -14.31 3.80 -17.48
C PHE A 105 -15.72 4.16 -17.96
N ARG A 106 -16.18 3.49 -19.02
CA ARG A 106 -17.60 3.51 -19.37
C ARG A 106 -18.29 2.62 -18.35
N PRO A 107 -19.32 3.10 -17.64
CA PRO A 107 -20.16 2.22 -16.84
C PRO A 107 -20.61 1.09 -17.76
N THR A 108 -20.23 -0.14 -17.43
CA THR A 108 -20.72 -1.32 -18.14
C THR A 108 -22.24 -1.22 -18.15
N GLU A 109 -22.86 -1.32 -19.32
CA GLU A 109 -24.31 -1.39 -19.43
C GLU A 109 -24.77 -2.57 -18.58
N SER A 110 -25.36 -2.27 -17.43
CA SER A 110 -25.96 -3.27 -16.56
C SER A 110 -27.07 -3.94 -17.37
N LYS A 111 -26.85 -5.20 -17.77
CA LYS A 111 -27.88 -6.01 -18.41
C LYS A 111 -28.97 -6.25 -17.37
N TYR A 112 -30.17 -5.73 -17.65
CA TYR A 112 -31.35 -5.96 -16.81
C TYR A 112 -32.21 -7.03 -17.47
N ASP A 113 -32.70 -7.98 -16.68
CA ASP A 113 -33.58 -9.03 -17.18
C ASP A 113 -34.99 -8.49 -17.39
N GLU A 114 -35.43 -8.47 -18.65
CA GLU A 114 -36.73 -7.88 -19.02
C GLU A 114 -37.91 -8.66 -18.45
N GLU A 115 -37.77 -9.98 -18.33
CA GLU A 115 -38.80 -10.85 -17.74
C GLU A 115 -39.00 -10.58 -16.24
N ALA A 116 -37.90 -10.34 -15.51
CA ALA A 116 -37.95 -10.00 -14.10
C ALA A 116 -38.62 -8.63 -13.91
N ASP A 117 -38.30 -7.67 -14.78
CA ASP A 117 -38.91 -6.35 -14.79
C ASP A 117 -40.40 -6.38 -15.08
N ALA A 118 -40.85 -7.25 -16.01
CA ALA A 118 -42.27 -7.41 -16.32
C ALA A 118 -43.06 -7.94 -15.12
N LYS A 119 -42.55 -8.99 -14.45
CA LYS A 119 -43.16 -9.52 -13.22
C LYS A 119 -43.21 -8.49 -12.10
N LEU A 120 -42.19 -7.64 -11.99
CA LEU A 120 -42.18 -6.55 -11.03
C LEU A 120 -43.19 -5.46 -11.39
N ALA A 121 -43.33 -5.12 -12.67
CA ALA A 121 -44.32 -4.15 -13.14
C ALA A 121 -45.75 -4.59 -12.80
N GLU A 122 -46.10 -5.87 -13.01
CA GLU A 122 -47.40 -6.42 -12.63
C GLU A 122 -47.67 -6.26 -11.13
N ARG A 123 -46.69 -6.60 -10.29
CA ARG A 123 -46.80 -6.46 -8.82
C ARG A 123 -46.94 -5.00 -8.39
N ILE A 124 -46.18 -4.10 -9.01
CA ILE A 124 -46.24 -2.66 -8.75
C ILE A 124 -47.62 -2.10 -9.15
N THR A 125 -48.19 -2.59 -10.25
CA THR A 125 -49.51 -2.19 -10.74
C THR A 125 -50.61 -2.68 -9.79
N ALA A 126 -50.54 -3.93 -9.34
CA ALA A 126 -51.46 -4.46 -8.33
C ALA A 126 -51.41 -3.67 -7.01
N LEU A 127 -50.21 -3.32 -6.53
CA LEU A 127 -50.05 -2.50 -5.32
C LEU A 127 -50.59 -1.07 -5.51
N ARG A 128 -50.42 -0.49 -6.71
CA ARG A 128 -51.00 0.80 -7.05
C ARG A 128 -52.53 0.75 -6.99
N ASP A 129 -53.14 -0.30 -7.54
CA ASP A 129 -54.61 -0.44 -7.58
C ASP A 129 -55.22 -0.64 -6.19
N VAL A 130 -54.46 -1.22 -5.25
CA VAL A 130 -54.80 -1.28 -3.83
C VAL A 130 -54.69 0.10 -3.14
N GLY A 131 -54.12 1.11 -3.80
CA GLY A 131 -53.95 2.47 -3.28
C GLY A 131 -52.66 2.69 -2.48
N VAL A 132 -51.68 1.79 -2.63
CA VAL A 132 -50.40 1.88 -1.93
C VAL A 132 -49.52 2.97 -2.55
N SER A 133 -48.89 3.80 -1.72
CA SER A 133 -47.97 4.84 -2.20
C SER A 133 -46.67 4.24 -2.77
N LYS A 134 -46.00 4.96 -3.69
CA LYS A 134 -44.72 4.53 -4.28
C LYS A 134 -43.70 4.08 -3.23
N ASN A 135 -43.55 4.81 -2.13
CA ASN A 135 -42.60 4.46 -1.06
C ASN A 135 -43.01 3.22 -0.28
N GLN A 136 -44.31 2.99 -0.10
CA GLN A 136 -44.78 1.76 0.52
C GLN A 136 -44.60 0.56 -0.42
N ALA A 137 -44.84 0.71 -1.73
CA ALA A 137 -44.59 -0.34 -2.71
C ALA A 137 -43.11 -0.76 -2.76
N ILE A 138 -42.18 0.20 -2.65
CA ILE A 138 -40.73 -0.04 -2.50
C ILE A 138 -40.45 -0.93 -1.28
N LYS A 139 -41.05 -0.62 -0.13
CA LYS A 139 -40.88 -1.40 1.10
C LYS A 139 -41.51 -2.79 1.01
N HIS A 140 -42.70 -2.89 0.43
CA HIS A 140 -43.41 -4.16 0.26
C HIS A 140 -42.69 -5.12 -0.67
N LEU A 141 -42.07 -4.61 -1.73
CA LEU A 141 -41.35 -5.43 -2.71
C LEU A 141 -39.86 -5.59 -2.39
N ALA A 142 -39.35 -4.88 -1.36
CA ALA A 142 -37.93 -4.82 -0.98
C ALA A 142 -37.00 -4.46 -2.17
N ILE A 143 -37.44 -3.51 -3.00
CA ILE A 143 -36.72 -3.05 -4.20
C ILE A 143 -36.04 -1.70 -3.93
N GLY A 144 -34.93 -1.40 -4.61
CA GLY A 144 -34.29 -0.09 -4.52
C GLY A 144 -35.07 1.05 -5.20
N HIS A 145 -34.78 2.30 -4.82
CA HIS A 145 -35.41 3.49 -5.42
C HIS A 145 -35.09 3.65 -6.92
N SER A 146 -33.88 3.26 -7.36
CA SER A 146 -33.47 3.37 -8.76
C SER A 146 -34.21 2.37 -9.65
N THR A 147 -34.30 1.12 -9.21
CA THR A 147 -35.04 0.02 -9.84
C THR A 147 -36.53 0.34 -9.93
N MET A 148 -37.14 0.87 -8.86
CA MET A 148 -38.54 1.29 -8.88
C MET A 148 -38.78 2.41 -9.90
N SER A 149 -37.96 3.46 -9.89
CA SER A 149 -38.13 4.59 -10.81
C SER A 149 -37.87 4.20 -12.27
N ARG A 150 -36.95 3.25 -12.51
CA ARG A 150 -36.67 2.68 -13.82
C ARG A 150 -37.86 1.88 -14.35
N ILE A 151 -38.44 0.99 -13.54
CA ILE A 151 -39.60 0.16 -13.93
C ILE A 151 -40.83 1.04 -14.17
N VAL A 152 -41.10 2.00 -13.28
CA VAL A 152 -42.17 2.99 -13.46
C VAL A 152 -42.03 3.73 -14.79
N LYS A 153 -40.83 4.17 -15.14
CA LYS A 153 -40.56 4.85 -16.42
C LYS A 153 -40.66 3.91 -17.63
N LYS A 154 -40.20 2.66 -17.52
CA LYS A 154 -40.22 1.66 -18.61
C LYS A 154 -41.65 1.21 -18.95
N PHE A 155 -42.48 0.99 -17.94
CA PHE A 155 -43.85 0.48 -18.08
C PHE A 155 -44.93 1.57 -17.98
N GLY A 156 -44.56 2.84 -17.80
CA GLY A 156 -45.49 3.97 -17.77
C GLY A 156 -46.47 3.95 -16.59
N ILE A 157 -46.07 3.42 -15.43
CA ILE A 157 -46.95 3.29 -14.26
C ILE A 157 -47.02 4.63 -13.53
N ASP A 158 -48.11 5.37 -13.67
CA ASP A 158 -48.31 6.60 -12.92
C ASP A 158 -48.76 6.30 -11.47
N PHE A 159 -48.12 6.95 -10.51
CA PHE A 159 -48.50 6.88 -9.09
C PHE A 159 -49.11 8.22 -8.69
N PRO A 160 -50.22 8.23 -7.92
CA PRO A 160 -50.81 9.49 -7.47
C PRO A 160 -49.77 10.30 -6.70
N LEU A 161 -49.59 11.57 -7.11
CA LEU A 161 -48.65 12.49 -6.48
C LEU A 161 -48.95 12.55 -4.97
N GLN A 162 -47.98 12.16 -4.13
CA GLN A 162 -48.11 12.35 -2.69
C GLN A 162 -48.26 13.85 -2.41
N ARG A 163 -49.47 14.25 -2.02
CA ARG A 163 -49.87 15.63 -1.75
C ARG A 163 -48.90 16.28 -0.76
N GLN A 164 -48.53 17.52 -1.07
CA GLN A 164 -47.51 18.35 -0.45
C GLN A 164 -47.49 18.28 1.08
N ARG A 165 -46.28 18.26 1.65
CA ARG A 165 -46.03 18.45 3.09
C ARG A 165 -46.85 19.65 3.58
N ARG A 166 -47.80 19.41 4.49
CA ARG A 166 -48.28 20.45 5.39
C ARG A 166 -47.05 20.97 6.13
N GLN A 167 -46.60 22.18 5.80
CA GLN A 167 -45.67 22.91 6.64
C GLN A 167 -46.40 23.13 7.97
N ALA A 168 -45.83 22.59 9.04
CA ALA A 168 -46.22 22.87 10.41
C ALA A 168 -45.50 24.14 10.88
#